data_AF-A0A9W7ZT99-F1
#
_entry.id   AF-A0A9W7ZT99-F1
#
_cell.length_a   1.000
_cell.length_b   1.000
_cell.length_c   1.000
_cell.angle_alpha   90.00
_cell.angle_beta   90.00
_cell.angle_gamma   90.00
#
_symmetry.space_group_name_H-M   'P 1'
#
loop_
_entity.id
_entity.type
_entity.pdbx_description
1 polymer ?
#
loop_
_entity_poly.entity_id
_entity_poly.type
_entity_poly.pdbx_seq_one_letter_code
_entity_poly.pdbx_strand_id
1 'polypeptide(L)' 'MSGAASLNRTIYNTFFKRNSVFVGTILVSAYVFQLSFDGIVNRWYANRNKG' A
#
# COMPACT_ATOMS: atom_id res chain seq x y z
N MET A 1 17.22 12.67 16.74
CA MET A 1 16.17 11.66 16.46
C MET A 1 16.39 11.17 15.04
N SER A 2 16.42 9.86 14.78
CA SER A 2 16.62 9.35 13.41
C SER A 2 15.41 9.71 12.53
N GLY A 3 15.65 10.14 11.29
CA GLY A 3 14.57 10.56 10.38
C GLY A 3 13.51 9.47 10.11
N ALA A 4 13.90 8.20 10.23
CA ALA A 4 12.99 7.06 10.14
C ALA A 4 11.98 7.01 11.32
N ALA A 5 12.42 7.39 12.53
CA ALA A 5 11.54 7.43 13.70
C ALA A 5 10.50 8.55 13.60
N SER A 6 10.85 9.70 12.99
CA SER A 6 9.89 10.78 12.73
C SER A 6 8.88 10.42 11.65
N LEU A 7 9.29 9.74 10.57
CA LEU A 7 8.38 9.33 9.50
C LEU A 7 7.36 8.30 9.99
N ASN A 8 7.79 7.26 10.71
CA ASN A 8 6.88 6.25 11.27
C ASN A 8 5.85 6.88 12.21
N ARG A 9 6.27 7.83 13.04
CA ARG A 9 5.36 8.55 13.95
C ARG A 9 4.31 9.34 13.19
N THR A 10 4.68 10.01 12.10
CA THR A 10 3.73 10.71 11.22
C THR A 10 2.76 9.73 10.58
N ILE A 11 3.24 8.67 9.95
CA ILE A 11 2.40 7.64 9.30
C ILE A 11 1.39 7.06 10.28
N TYR A 12 1.84 6.68 11.48
CA TYR A 12 0.96 6.11 12.50
C TYR A 12 -0.12 7.12 12.93
N ASN A 13 0.28 8.35 13.24
CA ASN A 13 -0.66 9.37 13.69
C ASN A 13 -1.68 9.78 12.62
N THR A 14 -1.29 9.74 11.34
CA THR A 14 -2.14 10.13 10.21
C THR A 14 -3.10 9.02 9.80
N PHE A 15 -2.63 7.79 9.65
CA PHE A 15 -3.41 6.73 9.01
C PHE A 15 -3.89 5.64 9.97
N PHE A 16 -3.15 5.37 11.06
CA PHE A 16 -3.39 4.18 11.88
C PHE A 16 -3.98 4.48 13.27
N LYS A 17 -3.83 5.71 13.78
CA LYS A 17 -4.23 6.04 15.16
C LYS A 17 -5.75 6.13 15.39
N ARG A 18 -6.53 6.60 14.40
CA ARG A 18 -7.99 6.75 14.54
C ARG A 18 -8.69 5.61 13.80
N ASN A 19 -9.52 4.82 14.50
CA ASN A 19 -10.19 3.64 13.94
C ASN A 19 -10.94 3.90 12.63
N SER A 20 -11.69 5.00 12.54
CA SER A 20 -12.44 5.34 11.32
C SER A 20 -11.53 5.66 10.13
N VAL A 21 -10.42 6.37 10.38
CA VAL A 21 -9.42 6.68 9.35
C VAL A 21 -8.66 5.43 8.97
N PHE A 22 -8.32 4.58 9.94
CA PHE A 22 -7.65 3.30 9.71
C PHE A 22 -8.44 2.40 8.78
N VAL A 23 -9.71 2.12 9.10
CA VAL A 23 -10.56 1.25 8.26
C VAL A 23 -10.70 1.84 6.85
N GLY A 24 -10.97 3.14 6.73
CA GLY A 24 -11.04 3.80 5.42
C GLY A 24 -9.72 3.72 4.64
N THR A 25 -8.58 3.89 5.31
CA THR A 25 -7.25 3.78 4.70
C THR A 25 -7.02 2.38 4.16
N ILE A 26 -7.37 1.34 4.92
CA ILE A 26 -7.22 -0.06 4.48
C ILE A 26 -8.11 -0.38 3.29
N LEU A 27 -9.38 0.05 3.30
CA LEU A 27 -10.31 -0.22 2.20
C LEU A 27 -9.86 0.46 0.89
N VAL A 28 -9.45 1.73 0.97
CA VAL A 28 -8.95 2.47 -0.21
C VAL A 28 -7.63 1.89 -0.70
N SER A 29 -6.69 1.58 0.20
CA SER A 29 -5.41 1.03 -0.20
C SER A 29 -5.56 -0.36 -0.80
N ALA A 30 -6.44 -1.21 -0.28
CA ALA A 30 -6.72 -2.52 -0.83
C ALA A 30 -7.27 -2.44 -2.26
N TYR A 31 -8.22 -1.52 -2.52
CA TYR A 31 -8.76 -1.31 -3.86
C TYR A 31 -7.68 -0.89 -4.87
N VAL A 32 -6.86 0.10 -4.52
CA VAL A 32 -5.78 0.59 -5.39
C VAL A 32 -4.69 -0.47 -5.56
N PHE A 33 -4.36 -1.19 -4.48
CA PHE A 33 -3.38 -2.27 -4.49
C PHE A 33 -3.80 -3.38 -5.43
N GLN A 34 -5.06 -3.83 -5.36
CA GLN A 34 -5.57 -4.90 -6.23
C GLN A 34 -5.38 -4.54 -7.72
N LEU A 35 -5.86 -3.37 -8.15
CA LEU A 35 -5.73 -2.93 -9.55
C LEU A 35 -4.27 -2.88 -10.02
N SER A 36 -3.40 -2.35 -9.16
CA SER A 36 -1.98 -2.20 -9.48
C SER A 36 -1.26 -3.55 -9.49
N PHE A 37 -1.53 -4.39 -8.50
CA PHE A 37 -0.91 -5.69 -8.33
C PHE A 37 -1.28 -6.64 -9.46
N ASP A 38 -2.57 -6.74 -9.80
CA ASP A 38 -3.03 -7.57 -10.92
C ASP A 38 -2.34 -7.17 -12.23
N GLY A 39 -2.31 -5.87 -12.54
CA GLY A 39 -1.67 -5.37 -13.76
C GLY A 39 -0.16 -5.66 -13.81
N ILE A 40 0.56 -5.42 -12.71
CA ILE A 40 2.00 -5.62 -12.63
C ILE A 40 2.34 -7.11 -12.73
N VAL A 41 1.67 -7.95 -11.93
CA VAL A 41 1.95 -9.39 -11.88
C VAL A 41 1.61 -10.04 -13.21
N ASN A 42 0.46 -9.72 -13.82
CA ASN A 42 0.10 -10.26 -15.12
C ASN A 42 1.11 -9.87 -16.20
N ARG A 43 1.57 -8.61 -16.21
CA ARG A 43 2.60 -8.17 -17.16
C ARG A 43 3.93 -8.88 -16.94
N TRP A 44 4.36 -9.01 -15.69
CA TRP A 44 5.58 -9.71 -15.35
C TRP A 44 5.50 -11.19 -15.76
N TYR A 45 4.40 -11.86 -15.44
CA TYR A 45 4.15 -13.25 -15.79
C TYR A 45 4.12 -13.46 -17.31
N ALA A 46 3.40 -12.61 -18.05
CA ALA A 46 3.37 -12.66 -19.50
C ALA A 46 4.78 -12.46 -20.09
N ASN A 47 5.56 -11.49 -19.58
CA ASN A 47 6.92 -11.27 -20.06
C ASN A 47 7.87 -12.45 -19.78
N ARG A 48 7.66 -13.17 -18.67
CA ARG A 48 8.48 -14.32 -18.28
C ARG A 48 8.14 -15.59 -19.04
N ASN A 49 6.87 -15.78 -19.40
CA ASN A 49 6.39 -16.96 -20.11
C ASN A 49 6.16 -16.71 -21.61
N LYS A 50 6.74 -15.64 -22.15
CA LYS A 50 6.84 -15.46 -23.61
C LYS A 50 7.79 -16.53 -24.13
N GLY A 51 7.21 -17.57 -24.72
CA GLY A 51 7.89 -18.40 -25.71
C GLY A 51 8.16 -17.61 -26.98
#